data_AF-A0A0A2SWN1-F1
#
_entry.id   AF-A0A0A2SWN1-F1
#
_cell.length_a   1.000
_cell.length_b   1.000
_cell.length_c   1.000
_cell.angle_alpha   90.00
_cell.angle_beta   90.00
_cell.angle_gamma   90.00
#
_symmetry.space_group_name_H-M   'P 1'
#
loop_
_entity.id
_entity.type
_entity.pdbx_description
1 polymer ?
#
loop_
_entity_poly.entity_id
_entity_poly.type
_entity_poly.pdbx_seq_one_letter_code
_entity_poly.pdbx_strand_id
1 'polypeptide(L)'
;MTVENQTAADLLLNIPAVRQLAEANDFYANAQYAGIDLGALAHDRESSMTALTSGEQKRLASAIQHYQPQLNALGVNNIMAALRVQLMDYYMQNPAVIDIDGIETPLPITWTEFKKMSLKPEQYQKALIAYYQNPYHTALRYISKPNHWMAGNASYVYVDDEDPSYKWSTFEEYQSLIAMFWLAAVDDDKAMAPCDGQTMEGRISNFIQELALVGRAHNWDDKRPVLDKQGNPVLDENGIQVLEEYDNLQGDKPSCYSGVKRRLFQSVIGHPLIDILDIDKINQELKFFLLREWRQRITDDNRKSLKEIYDSYVSTLELSDIGIEEYKKLNITPEQKDHFIADLKTKYGDQLDKELLSYIEKQFFIEEDNCDPSLAYHFVKLGGLAGGDYLLLPSKPDSSLRSSRNRFFSPEHPDDAKLNDVLEVDSKNSKNLG
;
A
#
# COMPACT_ATOMS: atom_id res chain seq x y z
N MET A 1 10.37 -18.39 -4.22
CA MET A 1 10.61 -19.27 -3.06
C MET A 1 9.82 -20.56 -3.28
N THR A 2 10.39 -21.72 -2.96
CA THR A 2 9.68 -23.01 -3.03
C THR A 2 8.66 -23.12 -1.88
N VAL A 3 7.57 -23.85 -2.10
CA VAL A 3 6.44 -24.05 -1.16
C VAL A 3 6.89 -24.55 0.22
N GLU A 4 8.01 -25.26 0.28
CA GLU A 4 8.61 -25.77 1.52
C GLU A 4 9.25 -24.66 2.38
N ASN A 5 9.84 -23.64 1.75
CA ASN A 5 10.45 -22.51 2.47
C ASN A 5 9.39 -21.57 3.06
N GLN A 6 8.21 -21.48 2.44
CA GLN A 6 7.07 -20.70 2.96
C GLN A 6 6.51 -21.32 4.24
N THR A 7 6.36 -22.64 4.25
CA THR A 7 5.88 -23.38 5.43
C THR A 7 6.88 -23.28 6.59
N ALA A 8 8.19 -23.33 6.30
CA ALA A 8 9.25 -23.14 7.29
C ALA A 8 9.30 -21.70 7.83
N ALA A 9 9.13 -20.70 6.97
CA ALA A 9 9.05 -19.29 7.36
C ALA A 9 7.82 -19.01 8.24
N ASP A 10 6.66 -19.57 7.91
CA ASP A 10 5.43 -19.45 8.71
C ASP A 10 5.58 -20.13 10.08
N LEU A 11 6.23 -21.30 10.14
CA LEU A 11 6.57 -21.96 11.40
C LEU A 11 7.52 -21.12 12.27
N LEU A 12 8.55 -20.50 11.66
CA LEU A 12 9.51 -19.65 12.37
C LEU A 12 8.87 -18.35 12.90
N LEU A 13 7.97 -17.74 12.14
CA LEU A 13 7.24 -16.52 12.55
C LEU A 13 6.19 -16.75 13.64
N ASN A 14 5.90 -18.01 13.96
CA ASN A 14 5.08 -18.43 15.11
C ASN A 14 5.88 -18.59 16.41
N ILE A 15 7.21 -18.45 16.37
CA ILE A 15 8.06 -18.46 17.57
C ILE A 15 8.14 -17.02 18.12
N PRO A 16 7.68 -16.75 19.36
CA PRO A 16 7.62 -15.39 19.91
C PRO A 16 8.97 -14.64 19.91
N ALA A 17 10.07 -15.35 20.14
CA ALA A 17 11.41 -14.77 20.09
C ALA A 17 11.81 -14.31 18.67
N VAL A 18 11.41 -15.04 17.63
CA VAL A 18 11.66 -14.68 16.23
C VAL A 18 10.78 -13.51 15.81
N ARG A 19 9.52 -13.49 16.26
CA ARG A 19 8.58 -12.37 16.02
C ARG A 19 9.04 -11.08 16.69
N GLN A 20 9.47 -11.14 17.95
CA GLN A 20 10.05 -9.98 18.64
C GLN A 20 11.34 -9.48 17.96
N LEU A 21 12.16 -10.40 17.42
CA LEU A 21 13.33 -10.04 16.64
C LEU A 21 12.94 -9.37 15.31
N ALA A 22 11.90 -9.86 14.63
CA ALA A 22 11.39 -9.31 13.37
C ALA A 22 10.74 -7.93 13.56
N GLU A 23 9.99 -7.73 14.65
CA GLU A 23 9.40 -6.45 15.03
C GLU A 23 10.47 -5.43 15.46
N ALA A 24 11.50 -5.85 16.20
CA ALA A 24 12.61 -4.98 16.61
C ALA A 24 13.52 -4.54 15.45
N ASN A 25 13.40 -5.17 14.28
CA ASN A 25 14.16 -4.87 13.07
C ASN A 25 13.27 -4.38 11.90
N ASP A 26 12.06 -3.89 12.19
CA ASP A 26 11.14 -3.30 11.20
C ASP A 26 10.82 -4.21 9.99
N PHE A 27 10.86 -5.53 10.18
CA PHE A 27 10.63 -6.51 9.10
C PHE A 27 9.25 -6.36 8.44
N TYR A 28 8.22 -5.98 9.21
CA TYR A 28 6.86 -5.78 8.73
C TYR A 28 6.60 -4.44 8.03
N ALA A 29 7.39 -3.39 8.37
CA ALA A 29 7.36 -2.13 7.63
C ALA A 29 7.96 -2.31 6.24
N ASN A 30 8.99 -3.14 6.14
CA ASN A 30 9.52 -3.59 4.85
C ASN A 30 8.57 -4.55 4.14
N ALA A 31 7.82 -5.43 4.82
CA ALA A 31 6.87 -6.35 4.20
C ALA A 31 5.68 -5.67 3.49
N GLN A 32 5.25 -4.48 3.93
CA GLN A 32 4.24 -3.68 3.19
C GLN A 32 4.76 -3.19 1.82
N TYR A 33 6.08 -3.17 1.61
CA TYR A 33 6.75 -2.86 0.35
C TYR A 33 7.42 -4.09 -0.30
N ALA A 34 7.73 -5.15 0.46
CA ALA A 34 8.56 -6.29 0.06
C ALA A 34 7.78 -7.45 -0.59
N GLY A 35 6.47 -7.28 -0.80
CA GLY A 35 5.69 -8.20 -1.64
C GLY A 35 5.96 -8.01 -3.14
N ILE A 36 6.63 -6.92 -3.53
CA ILE A 36 6.85 -6.54 -4.93
C ILE A 36 8.37 -6.53 -5.19
N ASP A 37 8.88 -7.64 -5.72
CA ASP A 37 10.24 -7.70 -6.27
C ASP A 37 10.28 -6.82 -7.53
N LEU A 38 10.69 -5.55 -7.35
CA LEU A 38 10.66 -4.52 -8.38
C LEU A 38 11.57 -4.88 -9.56
N GLY A 39 12.69 -5.55 -9.29
CA GLY A 39 13.62 -6.09 -10.28
C GLY A 39 13.07 -7.31 -11.00
N ALA A 40 12.44 -8.27 -10.32
CA ALA A 40 11.75 -9.38 -11.00
C ALA A 40 10.60 -8.90 -11.89
N LEU A 41 9.87 -7.86 -11.47
CA LEU A 41 8.83 -7.21 -12.27
C LEU A 41 9.39 -6.45 -13.48
N ALA A 42 10.59 -5.89 -13.39
CA ALA A 42 11.28 -5.23 -14.50
C ALA A 42 11.92 -6.25 -15.48
N HIS A 43 12.35 -7.42 -14.97
CA HIS A 43 13.01 -8.48 -15.73
C HIS A 43 12.04 -9.50 -16.36
N ASP A 44 10.74 -9.44 -16.06
CA ASP A 44 9.73 -10.32 -16.66
C ASP A 44 9.51 -9.95 -18.15
N ARG A 45 10.43 -10.48 -18.98
CA ARG A 45 10.59 -10.19 -20.40
C ARG A 45 9.67 -11.00 -21.31
N GLU A 46 8.81 -11.86 -20.78
CA GLU A 46 7.91 -12.66 -21.60
C GLU A 46 6.49 -12.70 -21.03
N SER A 47 5.61 -11.94 -21.70
CA SER A 47 4.15 -12.18 -21.77
C SER A 47 3.24 -11.39 -20.81
N SER A 48 3.13 -10.07 -21.05
CA SER A 48 2.05 -9.24 -20.48
C SER A 48 0.66 -9.48 -21.08
N MET A 49 0.56 -10.30 -22.13
CA MET A 49 -0.72 -10.85 -22.60
C MET A 49 -1.15 -12.07 -21.76
N THR A 50 -0.26 -12.65 -20.95
CA THR A 50 -0.57 -13.66 -19.91
C THR A 50 -0.38 -13.15 -18.47
N ALA A 51 0.06 -11.91 -18.25
CA ALA A 51 0.45 -11.41 -16.91
C ALA A 51 -0.70 -10.92 -16.02
N LEU A 52 -1.90 -10.70 -16.58
CA LEU A 52 -3.10 -10.52 -15.76
C LEU A 52 -3.81 -11.87 -15.66
N THR A 53 -4.08 -12.31 -14.43
CA THR A 53 -4.94 -13.46 -14.15
C THR A 53 -6.32 -13.25 -14.78
N SER A 54 -7.07 -14.33 -14.97
CA SER A 54 -8.44 -14.25 -15.50
C SER A 54 -9.35 -13.34 -14.67
N GLY A 55 -9.13 -13.30 -13.34
CA GLY A 55 -9.82 -12.38 -12.43
C GLY A 55 -9.44 -10.91 -12.67
N GLU A 56 -8.14 -10.61 -12.79
CA GLU A 56 -7.65 -9.26 -13.09
C GLU A 56 -8.15 -8.76 -14.46
N GLN A 57 -8.16 -9.63 -15.48
CA GLN A 57 -8.70 -9.30 -16.80
C GLN A 57 -10.19 -8.94 -16.75
N LYS A 58 -10.99 -9.70 -15.99
CA LYS A 58 -12.43 -9.44 -15.83
C LYS A 58 -12.70 -8.13 -15.07
N ARG A 59 -11.87 -7.80 -14.08
CA ARG A 59 -11.96 -6.54 -13.34
C ARG A 59 -11.53 -5.35 -14.18
N LEU A 60 -10.41 -5.48 -14.90
CA LEU A 60 -10.01 -4.48 -15.87
C LEU A 60 -11.13 -4.25 -16.90
N ALA A 61 -11.77 -5.31 -17.40
CA ALA A 61 -12.92 -5.18 -18.30
C ALA A 61 -14.11 -4.46 -17.64
N SER A 62 -14.37 -4.70 -16.35
CA SER A 62 -15.44 -4.03 -15.59
C SER A 62 -15.13 -2.54 -15.35
N ALA A 63 -13.88 -2.21 -15.00
CA ALA A 63 -13.41 -0.84 -14.87
C ALA A 63 -13.45 -0.11 -16.23
N ILE A 64 -13.00 -0.76 -17.31
CA ILE A 64 -13.12 -0.24 -18.67
C ILE A 64 -14.60 0.01 -18.98
N GLN A 65 -15.49 -0.95 -18.76
CA GLN A 65 -16.92 -0.77 -19.02
C GLN A 65 -17.51 0.42 -18.24
N HIS A 66 -17.09 0.62 -17.00
CA HIS A 66 -17.54 1.71 -16.15
C HIS A 66 -17.04 3.09 -16.64
N TYR A 67 -15.75 3.21 -16.94
CA TYR A 67 -15.10 4.48 -17.28
C TYR A 67 -15.10 4.81 -18.78
N GLN A 68 -15.35 3.85 -19.67
CA GLN A 68 -15.38 4.08 -21.12
C GLN A 68 -16.33 5.20 -21.56
N PRO A 69 -17.54 5.35 -21.00
CA PRO A 69 -18.41 6.47 -21.34
C PRO A 69 -17.77 7.82 -21.04
N GLN A 70 -17.09 7.96 -19.89
CA GLN A 70 -16.39 9.19 -19.51
C GLN A 70 -15.16 9.43 -20.40
N LEU A 71 -14.38 8.38 -20.72
CA LEU A 71 -13.27 8.47 -21.68
C LEU A 71 -13.73 8.98 -23.05
N ASN A 72 -14.88 8.50 -23.53
CA ASN A 72 -15.45 8.92 -24.81
C ASN A 72 -16.00 10.36 -24.75
N ALA A 73 -16.61 10.74 -23.63
CA ALA A 73 -17.22 12.06 -23.47
C ALA A 73 -16.18 13.17 -23.28
N LEU A 74 -15.18 12.94 -22.42
CA LEU A 74 -14.13 13.92 -22.11
C LEU A 74 -12.99 13.88 -23.13
N GLY A 75 -12.71 12.70 -23.70
CA GLY A 75 -11.58 12.46 -24.59
C GLY A 75 -10.28 12.20 -23.85
N VAL A 76 -9.56 11.14 -24.26
CA VAL A 76 -8.29 10.69 -23.65
C VAL A 76 -7.27 11.83 -23.54
N ASN A 77 -7.10 12.63 -24.60
CA ASN A 77 -6.14 13.74 -24.61
C ASN A 77 -6.44 14.81 -23.55
N ASN A 78 -7.72 15.12 -23.32
CA ASN A 78 -8.12 16.12 -22.33
C ASN A 78 -7.89 15.61 -20.90
N ILE A 79 -8.17 14.32 -20.66
CA ILE A 79 -7.90 13.68 -19.36
C ILE A 79 -6.39 13.65 -19.10
N MET A 80 -5.58 13.26 -20.09
CA MET A 80 -4.12 13.30 -19.99
C MET A 80 -3.59 14.73 -19.78
N ALA A 81 -4.20 15.74 -20.40
CA ALA A 81 -3.86 17.14 -20.16
C ALA A 81 -4.20 17.56 -18.71
N ALA A 82 -5.37 17.19 -18.21
CA ALA A 82 -5.78 17.44 -16.83
C ALA A 82 -4.83 16.75 -15.82
N LEU A 83 -4.43 15.51 -16.08
CA LEU A 83 -3.43 14.80 -15.28
C LEU A 83 -2.10 15.58 -15.24
N ARG A 84 -1.61 16.09 -16.38
CA ARG A 84 -0.37 16.90 -16.41
C ARG A 84 -0.50 18.16 -15.56
N VAL A 85 -1.62 18.88 -15.68
CA VAL A 85 -1.88 20.08 -14.86
C VAL A 85 -1.85 19.72 -13.37
N GLN A 86 -2.52 18.65 -12.98
CA GLN A 86 -2.54 18.22 -11.58
C GLN A 86 -1.17 17.81 -11.06
N LEU A 87 -0.37 17.09 -11.85
CA LEU A 87 1.02 16.77 -11.48
C LEU A 87 1.88 18.03 -11.32
N MET A 88 1.69 19.04 -12.17
CA MET A 88 2.35 20.33 -12.04
C MET A 88 1.93 21.04 -10.75
N ASP A 89 0.63 21.04 -10.42
CA ASP A 89 0.11 21.64 -9.20
C ASP A 89 0.66 20.96 -7.93
N TYR A 90 0.70 19.62 -7.91
CA TYR A 90 1.31 18.87 -6.81
C TYR A 90 2.80 19.18 -6.67
N TYR A 91 3.53 19.30 -7.79
CA TYR A 91 4.94 19.68 -7.74
C TYR A 91 5.13 21.12 -7.25
N MET A 92 4.30 22.08 -7.64
CA MET A 92 4.42 23.46 -7.14
C MET A 92 4.21 23.55 -5.63
N GLN A 93 3.36 22.68 -5.07
CA GLN A 93 3.15 22.60 -3.63
C GLN A 93 4.30 21.89 -2.91
N ASN A 94 4.96 20.93 -3.56
CA ASN A 94 6.04 20.13 -3.00
C ASN A 94 7.20 20.00 -4.02
N PRO A 95 7.93 21.11 -4.30
CA PRO A 95 8.94 21.11 -5.34
C PRO A 95 10.15 20.29 -4.91
N ALA A 96 10.93 19.82 -5.88
CA ALA A 96 12.27 19.34 -5.60
C ALA A 96 13.14 20.52 -5.17
N VAL A 97 13.98 20.35 -4.16
CA VAL A 97 14.78 21.42 -3.56
C VAL A 97 16.24 21.04 -3.52
N ILE A 98 17.13 22.03 -3.66
CA ILE A 98 18.56 21.87 -3.39
C ILE A 98 19.08 23.03 -2.56
N ASP A 99 20.15 22.78 -1.81
CA ASP A 99 20.92 23.84 -1.16
C ASP A 99 21.88 24.52 -2.15
N ILE A 100 21.74 25.83 -2.29
CA ILE A 100 22.66 26.69 -3.04
C ILE A 100 23.24 27.71 -2.06
N ASP A 101 24.48 27.47 -1.65
CA ASP A 101 25.23 28.35 -0.76
C ASP A 101 24.49 28.63 0.58
N GLY A 102 23.85 27.60 1.15
CA GLY A 102 23.11 27.67 2.41
C GLY A 102 21.65 28.10 2.28
N ILE A 103 21.15 28.26 1.04
CA ILE A 103 19.77 28.65 0.75
C ILE A 103 19.06 27.49 0.06
N GLU A 104 17.99 27.01 0.68
CA GLU A 104 17.09 26.04 0.06
C GLU A 104 16.38 26.69 -1.12
N THR A 105 16.67 26.17 -2.32
CA THR A 105 16.20 26.72 -3.59
C THR A 105 15.27 25.70 -4.25
N PRO A 106 13.99 26.04 -4.48
CA PRO A 106 13.09 25.18 -5.23
C PRO A 106 13.52 25.12 -6.69
N LEU A 107 13.50 23.92 -7.24
CA LEU A 107 13.80 23.64 -8.62
C LEU A 107 12.55 23.93 -9.49
N PRO A 108 12.74 24.44 -10.72
CA PRO A 108 11.62 24.74 -11.61
C PRO A 108 11.04 23.47 -12.24
N ILE A 109 9.81 23.52 -12.72
CA ILE A 109 9.16 22.39 -13.40
C ILE A 109 9.77 22.15 -14.78
N THR A 110 10.05 23.23 -15.52
CA THR A 110 10.40 23.10 -16.94
C THR A 110 11.91 22.98 -17.14
N TRP A 111 12.29 22.17 -18.12
CA TRP A 111 13.70 22.04 -18.52
C TRP A 111 14.32 23.38 -18.95
N THR A 112 13.52 24.23 -19.60
CA THR A 112 13.95 25.55 -20.05
C THR A 112 14.32 26.45 -18.89
N GLU A 113 13.55 26.44 -17.80
CA GLU A 113 13.86 27.20 -16.60
C GLU A 113 15.02 26.60 -15.83
N PHE A 114 15.09 25.27 -15.74
CA PHE A 114 16.22 24.57 -15.11
C PHE A 114 17.56 24.95 -15.76
N LYS A 115 17.62 24.97 -17.10
CA LYS A 115 18.83 25.42 -17.82
C LYS A 115 19.23 26.87 -17.52
N LYS A 116 18.28 27.74 -17.14
CA LYS A 116 18.57 29.14 -16.79
C LYS A 116 19.16 29.31 -15.39
N MET A 117 19.13 28.28 -14.53
CA MET A 117 19.65 28.37 -13.17
C MET A 117 21.19 28.45 -13.10
N SER A 118 21.90 28.13 -14.19
CA SER A 118 23.37 28.21 -14.28
C SER A 118 24.12 27.55 -13.10
N LEU A 119 23.66 26.37 -12.69
CA LEU A 119 24.20 25.63 -11.55
C LEU A 119 25.65 25.16 -11.77
N LYS A 120 26.45 25.14 -10.70
CA LYS A 120 27.77 24.49 -10.69
C LYS A 120 27.60 22.98 -10.92
N PRO A 121 28.62 22.25 -11.41
CA PRO A 121 28.50 20.81 -11.70
C PRO A 121 27.95 19.96 -10.54
N GLU A 122 28.41 20.21 -9.32
CA GLU A 122 27.91 19.48 -8.13
C GLU A 122 26.45 19.81 -7.79
N GLN A 123 26.07 21.09 -7.90
CA GLN A 123 24.69 21.54 -7.69
C GLN A 123 23.76 20.97 -8.76
N TYR A 124 24.24 20.90 -10.01
CA TYR A 124 23.51 20.31 -11.12
C TYR A 124 23.23 18.83 -10.87
N GLN A 125 24.22 18.05 -10.40
CA GLN A 125 24.02 16.65 -10.04
C GLN A 125 23.03 16.48 -8.88
N LYS A 126 23.17 17.30 -7.83
CA LYS A 126 22.19 17.32 -6.73
C LYS A 126 20.78 17.66 -7.20
N ALA A 127 20.64 18.59 -8.14
CA ALA A 127 19.35 18.98 -8.70
C ALA A 127 18.72 17.83 -9.49
N LEU A 128 19.51 17.14 -10.32
CA LEU A 128 19.04 15.95 -11.04
C LEU A 128 18.54 14.88 -10.06
N ILE A 129 19.32 14.57 -9.02
CA ILE A 129 18.92 13.62 -7.98
C ILE A 129 17.61 14.04 -7.30
N ALA A 130 17.48 15.33 -6.93
CA ALA A 130 16.25 15.85 -6.33
C ALA A 130 15.04 15.72 -7.27
N TYR A 131 15.22 15.94 -8.58
CA TYR A 131 14.16 15.67 -9.57
C TYR A 131 13.81 14.19 -9.67
N TYR A 132 14.80 13.30 -9.65
CA TYR A 132 14.59 11.84 -9.74
C TYR A 132 13.84 11.28 -8.53
N GLN A 133 14.07 11.85 -7.36
CA GLN A 133 13.42 11.45 -6.12
C GLN A 133 12.02 12.06 -5.93
N ASN A 134 11.70 13.14 -6.64
CA ASN A 134 10.38 13.76 -6.54
C ASN A 134 9.35 12.97 -7.38
N PRO A 135 8.31 12.39 -6.77
CA PRO A 135 7.35 11.54 -7.48
C PRO A 135 6.48 12.31 -8.48
N TYR A 136 6.07 13.54 -8.15
CA TYR A 136 5.24 14.37 -9.03
C TYR A 136 5.98 14.73 -10.32
N HIS A 137 7.22 15.19 -10.18
CA HIS A 137 8.05 15.52 -11.34
C HIS A 137 8.40 14.27 -12.14
N THR A 138 8.67 13.14 -11.48
CA THR A 138 9.00 11.88 -12.17
C THR A 138 7.81 11.34 -12.95
N ALA A 139 6.61 11.34 -12.36
CA ALA A 139 5.38 10.99 -13.06
C ALA A 139 5.11 11.93 -14.24
N LEU A 140 5.33 13.24 -14.07
CA LEU A 140 5.19 14.23 -15.14
C LEU A 140 6.16 13.94 -16.29
N ARG A 141 7.44 13.66 -15.99
CA ARG A 141 8.46 13.31 -16.98
C ARG A 141 8.13 12.02 -17.74
N TYR A 142 7.57 11.02 -17.05
CA TYR A 142 7.14 9.78 -17.69
C TYR A 142 6.12 10.02 -18.81
N ILE A 143 5.16 10.93 -18.61
CA ILE A 143 4.11 11.27 -19.59
C ILE A 143 4.42 12.51 -20.46
N SER A 144 5.69 12.95 -20.47
CA SER A 144 6.17 14.10 -21.23
C SER A 144 6.88 13.68 -22.52
N LYS A 145 6.74 14.52 -23.56
CA LYS A 145 7.38 14.36 -24.86
C LYS A 145 7.93 15.72 -25.31
N PRO A 146 9.26 15.92 -25.34
CA PRO A 146 10.30 14.99 -24.89
C PRO A 146 10.42 14.90 -23.37
N ASN A 147 11.11 13.87 -22.87
CA ASN A 147 11.63 13.82 -21.50
C ASN A 147 13.13 14.17 -21.49
N HIS A 148 13.47 15.38 -21.06
CA HIS A 148 14.86 15.85 -21.02
C HIS A 148 15.73 15.23 -19.92
N TRP A 149 15.16 14.49 -18.98
CA TRP A 149 15.90 13.82 -17.91
C TRP A 149 16.08 12.32 -18.14
N MET A 150 15.78 11.85 -19.35
CA MET A 150 15.96 10.45 -19.75
C MET A 150 17.43 10.03 -19.70
N ALA A 151 17.72 8.80 -19.28
CA ALA A 151 19.08 8.27 -19.36
C ALA A 151 19.52 8.10 -20.83
N GLY A 152 20.79 8.40 -21.10
CA GLY A 152 21.37 8.23 -22.44
C GLY A 152 21.30 6.78 -22.95
N ASN A 153 21.39 5.80 -22.05
CA ASN A 153 21.33 4.36 -22.31
C ASN A 153 19.96 3.71 -22.00
N ALA A 154 18.89 4.49 -21.86
CA ALA A 154 17.55 3.93 -21.68
C ALA A 154 17.16 3.07 -22.90
N SER A 155 16.71 1.83 -22.64
CA SER A 155 16.48 0.82 -23.69
C SER A 155 15.05 0.79 -24.24
N TYR A 156 14.06 1.26 -23.47
CA TYR A 156 12.63 1.18 -23.79
C TYR A 156 12.03 2.58 -23.99
N VAL A 157 12.53 3.29 -25.00
CA VAL A 157 12.17 4.69 -25.27
C VAL A 157 11.94 4.91 -26.74
N TYR A 158 11.07 5.87 -27.06
CA TYR A 158 11.06 6.49 -28.38
C TYR A 158 12.17 7.53 -28.47
N VAL A 159 12.68 7.70 -29.69
CA VAL A 159 13.69 8.69 -30.06
C VAL A 159 13.09 9.52 -31.18
N ASP A 160 13.27 10.83 -31.12
CA ASP A 160 12.82 11.72 -32.18
C ASP A 160 13.63 11.47 -33.47
N ASP A 161 12.94 11.41 -34.60
CA ASP A 161 13.57 11.15 -35.90
C ASP A 161 14.38 12.37 -36.39
N GLU A 162 14.04 13.58 -35.97
CA GLU A 162 14.70 14.83 -36.36
C GLU A 162 15.84 15.21 -35.39
N ASP A 163 15.65 14.99 -34.08
CA ASP A 163 16.64 15.25 -33.04
C ASP A 163 16.84 14.03 -32.12
N PRO A 164 17.84 13.17 -32.37
CA PRO A 164 18.11 11.97 -31.55
C PRO A 164 18.44 12.24 -30.07
N SER A 165 18.65 13.51 -29.68
CA SER A 165 18.78 13.90 -28.27
C SER A 165 17.44 13.91 -27.53
N TYR A 166 16.32 13.97 -28.25
CA TYR A 166 14.98 13.91 -27.70
C TYR A 166 14.51 12.48 -27.60
N LYS A 167 14.23 12.07 -26.37
CA LYS A 167 13.73 10.75 -26.02
C LYS A 167 12.54 10.87 -25.09
N TRP A 168 11.61 9.92 -25.15
CA TRP A 168 10.50 9.82 -24.21
C TRP A 168 10.09 8.36 -24.01
N SER A 169 9.33 8.09 -22.94
CA SER A 169 8.85 6.75 -22.66
C SER A 169 7.79 6.31 -23.69
N THR A 170 7.43 5.03 -23.69
CA THR A 170 6.36 4.49 -24.55
C THR A 170 4.94 4.79 -24.03
N PHE A 171 4.76 5.79 -23.15
CA PHE A 171 3.46 6.12 -22.53
C PHE A 171 2.32 6.37 -23.54
N GLU A 172 2.65 6.80 -24.76
CA GLU A 172 1.68 7.07 -25.83
C GLU A 172 0.80 5.83 -26.13
N GLU A 173 1.36 4.62 -26.02
CA GLU A 173 0.64 3.36 -26.24
C GLU A 173 -0.34 3.01 -25.09
N TYR A 174 -0.25 3.71 -23.96
CA TYR A 174 -1.05 3.47 -22.76
C TYR A 174 -1.93 4.64 -22.36
N GLN A 175 -1.99 5.72 -23.14
CA GLN A 175 -2.72 6.92 -22.73
C GLN A 175 -4.17 6.65 -22.34
N SER A 176 -4.87 5.78 -23.07
CA SER A 176 -6.25 5.39 -22.72
C SER A 176 -6.33 4.70 -21.36
N LEU A 177 -5.35 3.85 -21.04
CA LEU A 177 -5.30 3.11 -19.79
C LEU A 177 -4.88 4.00 -18.62
N ILE A 178 -3.87 4.85 -18.82
CA ILE A 178 -3.44 5.87 -17.84
C ILE A 178 -4.59 6.83 -17.55
N ALA A 179 -5.30 7.31 -18.58
CA ALA A 179 -6.46 8.19 -18.43
C ALA A 179 -7.58 7.51 -17.64
N MET A 180 -7.87 6.23 -17.93
CA MET A 180 -8.89 5.46 -17.21
C MET A 180 -8.53 5.30 -15.73
N PHE A 181 -7.29 4.91 -15.41
CA PHE A 181 -6.85 4.75 -14.03
C PHE A 181 -6.76 6.09 -13.30
N TRP A 182 -6.44 7.18 -14.01
CA TRP A 182 -6.53 8.52 -13.44
C TRP A 182 -7.96 8.88 -13.06
N LEU A 183 -8.93 8.66 -13.95
CA LEU A 183 -10.35 8.84 -13.62
C LEU A 183 -10.73 8.02 -12.38
N ALA A 184 -10.32 6.76 -12.31
CA ALA A 184 -10.56 5.92 -11.14
C ALA A 184 -9.86 6.40 -9.86
N ALA A 185 -8.68 7.00 -9.99
CA ALA A 185 -7.94 7.55 -8.86
C ALA A 185 -8.63 8.78 -8.26
N VAL A 186 -9.27 9.61 -9.10
CA VAL A 186 -9.97 10.83 -8.66
C VAL A 186 -11.49 10.66 -8.52
N ASP A 187 -12.03 9.47 -8.77
CA ASP A 187 -13.47 9.22 -8.70
C ASP A 187 -13.97 9.33 -7.25
N ASP A 188 -14.68 10.42 -6.99
CA ASP A 188 -15.29 10.76 -5.70
C ASP A 188 -16.75 10.33 -5.58
N ASP A 189 -17.28 9.59 -6.57
CA ASP A 189 -18.61 9.00 -6.46
C ASP A 189 -18.68 8.07 -5.26
N LYS A 190 -19.78 8.16 -4.50
CA LYS A 190 -19.99 7.38 -3.29
C LYS A 190 -19.88 5.86 -3.53
N ALA A 191 -20.25 5.40 -4.72
CA ALA A 191 -20.13 3.98 -5.09
C ALA A 191 -18.68 3.55 -5.31
N MET A 192 -17.80 4.49 -5.68
CA MET A 192 -16.37 4.30 -5.92
C MET A 192 -15.50 4.83 -4.78
N ALA A 193 -16.11 5.16 -3.64
CA ALA A 193 -15.41 5.64 -2.47
C ALA A 193 -14.32 4.64 -2.02
N PRO A 194 -13.16 5.14 -1.52
CA PRO A 194 -12.10 4.30 -0.99
C PRO A 194 -12.59 3.26 0.02
N CYS A 195 -12.25 1.98 -0.23
CA CYS A 195 -12.52 0.86 0.66
C CYS A 195 -11.27 0.43 1.43
N ASP A 196 -11.44 -0.53 2.35
CA ASP A 196 -10.34 -1.18 3.09
C ASP A 196 -9.43 -0.22 3.87
N GLY A 197 -10.02 0.84 4.43
CA GLY A 197 -9.31 1.83 5.24
C GLY A 197 -8.49 2.84 4.44
N GLN A 198 -8.56 2.80 3.10
CA GLN A 198 -7.89 3.75 2.23
C GLN A 198 -8.60 5.11 2.22
N THR A 199 -7.88 6.16 1.85
CA THR A 199 -8.40 7.51 1.66
C THR A 199 -8.31 7.93 0.20
N MET A 200 -9.06 8.98 -0.17
CA MET A 200 -9.02 9.51 -1.53
C MET A 200 -7.62 10.05 -1.86
N GLU A 201 -7.05 10.79 -0.92
CA GLU A 201 -5.68 11.32 -1.02
C GLU A 201 -4.66 10.18 -1.16
N GLY A 202 -4.79 9.11 -0.37
CA GLY A 202 -3.92 7.94 -0.47
C GLY A 202 -4.02 7.25 -1.83
N ARG A 203 -5.23 7.11 -2.39
CA ARG A 203 -5.45 6.56 -3.72
C ARG A 203 -4.77 7.39 -4.82
N ILE A 204 -4.96 8.70 -4.79
CA ILE A 204 -4.33 9.64 -5.74
C ILE A 204 -2.80 9.59 -5.61
N SER A 205 -2.29 9.66 -4.37
CA SER A 205 -0.86 9.60 -4.09
C SER A 205 -0.24 8.29 -4.60
N ASN A 206 -0.90 7.16 -4.38
CA ASN A 206 -0.44 5.87 -4.86
C ASN A 206 -0.42 5.80 -6.39
N PHE A 207 -1.44 6.32 -7.06
CA PHE A 207 -1.47 6.37 -8.53
C PHE A 207 -0.27 7.13 -9.09
N ILE A 208 0.02 8.30 -8.52
CA ILE A 208 1.16 9.14 -8.92
C ILE A 208 2.49 8.41 -8.65
N GLN A 209 2.61 7.78 -7.48
CA GLN A 209 3.80 7.04 -7.09
C GLN A 209 4.08 5.89 -8.06
N GLU A 210 3.06 5.10 -8.40
CA GLU A 210 3.20 4.00 -9.36
C GLU A 210 3.57 4.51 -10.75
N LEU A 211 2.98 5.63 -11.20
CA LEU A 211 3.36 6.25 -12.46
C LEU A 211 4.83 6.70 -12.48
N ALA A 212 5.32 7.23 -11.36
CA ALA A 212 6.73 7.59 -11.19
C ALA A 212 7.64 6.35 -11.22
N LEU A 213 7.26 5.27 -10.54
CA LEU A 213 7.98 4.00 -10.53
C LEU A 213 8.03 3.36 -11.92
N VAL A 214 6.96 3.43 -12.71
CA VAL A 214 6.97 3.01 -14.12
C VAL A 214 8.02 3.80 -14.91
N GLY A 215 8.12 5.11 -14.69
CA GLY A 215 9.12 5.98 -15.32
C GLY A 215 10.56 5.65 -14.95
N ARG A 216 10.78 4.98 -13.82
CA ARG A 216 12.11 4.66 -13.28
C ARG A 216 12.36 3.16 -13.09
N ALA A 217 11.56 2.29 -13.71
CA ALA A 217 11.59 0.85 -13.40
C ALA A 217 12.99 0.22 -13.54
N HIS A 218 13.71 0.51 -14.62
CA HIS A 218 15.06 -0.02 -14.86
C HIS A 218 16.17 0.79 -14.17
N ASN A 219 15.82 1.80 -13.37
CA ASN A 219 16.77 2.42 -12.44
C ASN A 219 17.05 1.50 -11.24
N TRP A 220 16.18 0.52 -10.97
CA TRP A 220 16.26 -0.46 -9.88
C TRP A 220 16.92 -1.79 -10.27
N ASP A 221 17.38 -1.94 -11.53
CA ASP A 221 18.02 -3.18 -12.00
C ASP A 221 19.38 -3.46 -11.32
N ASP A 222 20.01 -2.42 -10.77
CA ASP A 222 21.28 -2.53 -10.07
C ASP A 222 21.07 -3.00 -8.62
N LYS A 223 22.02 -3.81 -8.12
CA LYS A 223 22.01 -4.32 -6.75
C LYS A 223 23.18 -3.78 -5.95
N ARG A 224 22.99 -3.55 -4.65
CA ARG A 224 24.04 -3.16 -3.70
C ARG A 224 24.02 -4.03 -2.45
N PRO A 225 25.15 -4.20 -1.75
CA PRO A 225 25.17 -4.90 -0.47
C PRO A 225 24.31 -4.18 0.56
N VAL A 226 23.46 -4.91 1.28
CA VAL A 226 22.80 -4.41 2.48
C VAL A 226 23.87 -4.21 3.55
N LEU A 227 23.89 -3.03 4.17
CA LEU A 227 24.88 -2.69 5.20
C LEU A 227 24.23 -2.68 6.59
N ASP A 228 24.96 -3.16 7.59
CA ASP A 228 24.59 -3.01 9.00
C ASP A 228 24.76 -1.56 9.48
N LYS A 229 24.37 -1.28 10.74
CA LYS A 229 24.48 0.06 11.34
C LYS A 229 25.93 0.57 11.44
N GLN A 230 26.91 -0.30 11.25
CA GLN A 230 28.35 0.00 11.29
C GLN A 230 28.96 0.11 9.89
N GLY A 231 28.15 -0.09 8.83
CA GLY A 231 28.58 -0.01 7.43
C GLY A 231 29.20 -1.29 6.88
N ASN A 232 29.06 -2.44 7.56
CA ASN A 232 29.56 -3.72 7.06
C ASN A 232 28.48 -4.47 6.27
N PRO A 233 28.83 -5.24 5.22
CA PRO A 233 27.87 -6.06 4.51
C PRO A 233 27.18 -7.08 5.42
N VAL A 234 25.85 -7.11 5.36
CA VAL A 234 25.03 -8.16 5.99
C VAL A 234 25.24 -9.45 5.22
N LEU A 235 25.50 -10.54 5.94
CA LEU A 235 25.66 -11.88 5.38
C LEU A 235 24.44 -12.74 5.71
N ASP A 236 24.06 -13.61 4.79
CA ASP A 236 23.05 -14.64 5.01
C ASP A 236 23.61 -15.82 5.84
N GLU A 237 22.77 -16.81 6.10
CA GLU A 237 23.13 -18.02 6.86
C GLU A 237 24.28 -18.84 6.23
N ASN A 238 24.57 -18.64 4.94
CA ASN A 238 25.65 -19.29 4.21
C ASN A 238 26.91 -18.42 4.11
N GLY A 239 26.92 -17.25 4.74
CA GLY A 239 28.03 -16.28 4.67
C GLY A 239 28.09 -15.51 3.35
N ILE A 240 27.01 -15.50 2.56
CA ILE A 240 26.91 -14.77 1.29
C ILE A 240 26.34 -13.37 1.57
N GLN A 241 26.84 -12.34 0.89
CA GLN A 241 26.33 -10.98 1.05
C GLN A 241 24.87 -10.89 0.61
N VAL A 242 24.03 -10.34 1.50
CA VAL A 242 22.67 -9.96 1.18
C VAL A 242 22.72 -8.72 0.30
N LEU A 243 22.09 -8.81 -0.88
CA LEU A 243 21.99 -7.71 -1.83
C LEU A 243 20.57 -7.15 -1.84
N GLU A 244 20.44 -5.83 -1.92
CA GLU A 244 19.18 -5.13 -2.16
C GLU A 244 19.19 -4.42 -3.52
N GLU A 245 18.02 -4.31 -4.11
CA GLU A 245 17.78 -3.48 -5.28
C GLU A 245 17.65 -2.02 -4.85
N TYR A 246 18.12 -1.10 -5.69
CA TYR A 246 18.09 0.33 -5.36
C TYR A 246 17.96 1.18 -6.61
N ASP A 247 17.29 2.31 -6.50
CA ASP A 247 17.32 3.34 -7.55
C ASP A 247 18.74 3.89 -7.69
N ASN A 248 19.38 3.67 -8.84
CA ASN A 248 20.72 4.19 -9.13
C ASN A 248 20.80 5.73 -9.27
N LEU A 249 19.67 6.44 -9.16
CA LEU A 249 19.56 7.91 -9.22
C LEU A 249 20.16 8.51 -10.50
N GLN A 250 20.21 7.73 -11.57
CA GLN A 250 20.55 8.20 -12.91
C GLN A 250 19.29 8.72 -13.61
N GLY A 251 19.49 9.20 -14.84
CA GLY A 251 18.39 9.55 -15.74
C GLY A 251 17.32 8.46 -15.82
N ASP A 252 16.10 8.85 -16.15
CA ASP A 252 14.96 7.93 -16.15
C ASP A 252 15.22 6.75 -17.11
N LYS A 253 14.93 5.54 -16.65
CA LYS A 253 14.97 4.30 -17.42
C LYS A 253 13.59 3.61 -17.28
N PRO A 254 12.60 3.97 -18.12
CA PRO A 254 11.22 3.54 -17.96
C PRO A 254 11.04 2.06 -18.25
N SER A 255 10.00 1.47 -17.65
CA SER A 255 9.60 0.07 -17.86
C SER A 255 9.43 -0.29 -19.33
N CYS A 256 9.74 -1.54 -19.67
CA CYS A 256 9.36 -2.16 -20.93
C CYS A 256 7.83 -2.27 -21.08
N TYR A 257 7.37 -2.59 -22.30
CA TYR A 257 5.95 -2.64 -22.65
C TYR A 257 5.11 -3.57 -21.74
N SER A 258 5.70 -4.68 -21.29
CA SER A 258 4.98 -5.65 -20.47
C SER A 258 4.72 -5.18 -19.04
N GLY A 259 5.70 -4.53 -18.40
CA GLY A 259 5.62 -4.11 -17.00
C GLY A 259 4.63 -2.96 -16.74
N VAL A 260 4.35 -2.12 -17.74
CA VAL A 260 3.48 -0.93 -17.59
C VAL A 260 2.05 -1.32 -17.23
N LYS A 261 1.45 -2.31 -17.90
CA LYS A 261 0.02 -2.65 -17.71
C LYS A 261 -0.29 -3.14 -16.30
N ARG A 262 0.57 -3.99 -15.74
CA ARG A 262 0.37 -4.56 -14.39
C ARG A 262 0.52 -3.50 -13.30
N ARG A 263 1.56 -2.66 -13.39
CA ARG A 263 1.76 -1.54 -12.47
C ARG A 263 0.60 -0.53 -12.53
N LEU A 264 0.12 -0.21 -13.73
CA LEU A 264 -1.07 0.64 -13.89
C LEU A 264 -2.32 -0.01 -13.26
N PHE A 265 -2.50 -1.33 -13.38
CA PHE A 265 -3.63 -2.01 -12.73
C PHE A 265 -3.56 -1.94 -11.19
N GLN A 266 -2.37 -2.03 -10.62
CA GLN A 266 -2.14 -1.93 -9.17
C GLN A 266 -2.10 -0.48 -8.65
N SER A 267 -2.16 0.51 -9.53
CA SER A 267 -1.98 1.92 -9.18
C SER A 267 -3.15 2.56 -8.41
N VAL A 268 -4.34 1.95 -8.46
CA VAL A 268 -5.56 2.52 -7.86
C VAL A 268 -6.02 1.68 -6.67
N ILE A 269 -5.42 1.96 -5.51
CA ILE A 269 -5.74 1.26 -4.26
C ILE A 269 -7.13 1.60 -3.72
N GLY A 270 -7.76 0.63 -3.05
CA GLY A 270 -9.07 0.80 -2.41
C GLY A 270 -10.19 1.18 -3.37
N HIS A 271 -10.04 0.89 -4.67
CA HIS A 271 -11.09 1.15 -5.66
C HIS A 271 -11.93 -0.12 -5.89
N PRO A 272 -13.26 -0.10 -5.66
CA PRO A 272 -14.10 -1.30 -5.63
C PRO A 272 -14.03 -2.19 -6.88
N LEU A 273 -13.78 -1.62 -8.06
CA LEU A 273 -13.67 -2.36 -9.32
C LEU A 273 -12.26 -2.87 -9.64
N ILE A 274 -11.23 -2.34 -8.98
CA ILE A 274 -9.81 -2.59 -9.31
C ILE A 274 -9.13 -3.42 -8.22
N ASP A 275 -9.64 -3.33 -6.99
CA ASP A 275 -9.09 -4.02 -5.83
C ASP A 275 -9.16 -5.56 -5.99
N ILE A 276 -7.99 -6.22 -5.85
CA ILE A 276 -7.78 -7.65 -6.09
C ILE A 276 -7.94 -8.41 -4.77
N LEU A 277 -8.70 -9.50 -4.75
CA LEU A 277 -8.67 -10.47 -3.66
C LEU A 277 -7.49 -11.41 -3.85
N ASP A 278 -6.52 -11.36 -2.96
CA ASP A 278 -5.38 -12.27 -2.89
C ASP A 278 -5.36 -13.03 -1.55
N ILE A 279 -4.36 -13.90 -1.38
CA ILE A 279 -4.20 -14.69 -0.16
C ILE A 279 -4.00 -13.80 1.08
N ASP A 280 -3.30 -12.66 0.94
CA ASP A 280 -3.05 -11.76 2.06
C ASP A 280 -4.34 -11.10 2.55
N LYS A 281 -5.23 -10.71 1.64
CA LYS A 281 -6.57 -10.23 1.99
C LYS A 281 -7.45 -11.32 2.56
N ILE A 282 -7.38 -12.55 2.03
CA ILE A 282 -8.07 -13.69 2.64
C ILE A 282 -7.59 -13.90 4.08
N ASN A 283 -6.29 -13.82 4.32
CA ASN A 283 -5.70 -13.94 5.66
C ASN A 283 -6.14 -12.82 6.58
N GLN A 284 -6.28 -11.60 6.07
CA GLN A 284 -6.79 -10.46 6.81
C GLN A 284 -8.29 -10.65 7.17
N GLU A 285 -9.11 -11.08 6.22
CA GLU A 285 -10.52 -11.39 6.45
C GLU A 285 -10.68 -12.54 7.47
N LEU A 286 -9.88 -13.60 7.31
CA LEU A 286 -9.85 -14.74 8.21
C LEU A 286 -9.45 -14.30 9.63
N LYS A 287 -8.42 -13.44 9.76
CA LYS A 287 -8.01 -12.86 11.03
C LYS A 287 -9.15 -12.10 11.72
N PHE A 288 -9.85 -11.22 11.01
CA PHE A 288 -10.94 -10.44 11.60
C PHE A 288 -12.13 -11.33 12.00
N PHE A 289 -12.45 -12.32 11.18
CA PHE A 289 -13.45 -13.31 11.48
C PHE A 289 -13.10 -14.08 12.77
N LEU A 290 -11.91 -14.68 12.85
CA LEU A 290 -11.45 -15.45 14.01
C LEU A 290 -11.44 -14.61 15.30
N LEU A 291 -10.95 -13.36 15.22
CA LEU A 291 -10.96 -12.42 16.35
C LEU A 291 -12.39 -12.18 16.86
N ARG A 292 -13.36 -12.01 15.96
CA ARG A 292 -14.76 -11.80 16.33
C ARG A 292 -15.33 -13.05 17.03
N GLU A 293 -15.12 -14.22 16.45
CA GLU A 293 -15.64 -15.48 16.99
C GLU A 293 -15.02 -15.83 18.35
N TRP A 294 -13.71 -15.68 18.49
CA TRP A 294 -13.02 -16.01 19.74
C TRP A 294 -13.28 -14.99 20.85
N ARG A 295 -13.43 -13.70 20.55
CA ARG A 295 -13.81 -12.70 21.57
C ARG A 295 -15.19 -12.96 22.18
N GLN A 296 -16.09 -13.64 21.46
CA GLN A 296 -17.40 -14.01 22.02
C GLN A 296 -17.31 -15.19 23.01
N ARG A 297 -16.23 -15.99 22.94
CA ARG A 297 -16.07 -17.23 23.71
C ARG A 297 -15.00 -17.13 24.80
N ILE A 298 -13.98 -16.31 24.57
CA ILE A 298 -12.93 -15.98 25.55
C ILE A 298 -13.46 -14.82 26.39
N THR A 299 -13.85 -15.14 27.61
CA THR A 299 -14.40 -14.22 28.60
C THR A 299 -13.39 -14.00 29.72
N ASP A 300 -13.59 -12.99 30.58
CA ASP A 300 -12.69 -12.79 31.73
C ASP A 300 -12.65 -14.00 32.68
N ASP A 301 -13.73 -14.79 32.71
CA ASP A 301 -13.87 -15.97 33.57
C ASP A 301 -12.99 -17.15 33.12
N ASN A 302 -12.88 -17.40 31.80
CA ASN A 302 -12.12 -18.53 31.27
C ASN A 302 -10.72 -18.16 30.77
N ARG A 303 -10.44 -16.86 30.56
CA ARG A 303 -9.19 -16.39 29.96
C ARG A 303 -7.94 -16.85 30.68
N LYS A 304 -7.94 -16.76 32.02
CA LYS A 304 -6.79 -17.17 32.83
C LYS A 304 -6.48 -18.66 32.66
N SER A 305 -7.53 -19.50 32.71
CA SER A 305 -7.39 -20.94 32.52
C SER A 305 -6.90 -21.28 31.11
N LEU A 306 -7.45 -20.62 30.08
CA LEU A 306 -7.02 -20.80 28.69
C LEU A 306 -5.56 -20.37 28.48
N LYS A 307 -5.11 -19.29 29.14
CA LYS A 307 -3.71 -18.87 29.11
C LYS A 307 -2.78 -19.90 29.74
N GLU A 308 -3.15 -20.46 30.88
CA GLU A 308 -2.38 -21.50 31.57
C GLU A 308 -2.28 -22.77 30.71
N ILE A 309 -3.39 -23.17 30.05
CA ILE A 309 -3.42 -24.29 29.09
C ILE A 309 -2.50 -24.00 27.90
N TYR A 310 -2.59 -22.79 27.33
CA TYR A 310 -1.75 -22.36 26.20
C TYR A 310 -0.27 -22.38 26.55
N ASP A 311 0.13 -21.79 27.69
CA ASP A 311 1.52 -21.73 28.12
C ASP A 311 2.10 -23.12 28.41
N SER A 312 1.29 -24.01 28.98
CA SER A 312 1.66 -25.41 29.16
C SER A 312 1.90 -26.08 27.81
N TYR A 313 0.95 -25.95 26.86
CA TYR A 313 1.08 -26.53 25.52
C TYR A 313 2.31 -26.00 24.77
N VAL A 314 2.59 -24.70 24.81
CA VAL A 314 3.80 -24.14 24.18
C VAL A 314 5.08 -24.74 24.78
N SER A 315 5.05 -25.09 26.07
CA SER A 315 6.21 -25.65 26.77
C SER A 315 6.37 -27.16 26.57
N THR A 316 5.27 -27.91 26.45
CA THR A 316 5.27 -29.38 26.44
C THR A 316 4.88 -30.00 25.09
N LEU A 317 4.31 -29.21 24.18
CA LEU A 317 3.68 -29.63 22.93
C LEU A 317 2.52 -30.65 23.11
N GLU A 318 1.99 -30.76 24.34
CA GLU A 318 0.91 -31.67 24.69
C GLU A 318 -0.23 -30.92 25.40
N LEU A 319 -1.48 -31.25 25.08
CA LEU A 319 -2.65 -30.74 25.79
C LEU A 319 -3.10 -31.74 26.86
N SER A 320 -3.46 -31.22 28.04
CA SER A 320 -4.16 -32.03 29.05
C SER A 320 -5.61 -32.32 28.62
N ASP A 321 -6.25 -33.31 29.23
CA ASP A 321 -7.67 -33.63 28.99
C ASP A 321 -8.59 -32.40 29.19
N ILE A 322 -8.27 -31.57 30.18
CA ILE A 322 -9.00 -30.31 30.43
C ILE A 322 -8.72 -29.31 29.30
N GLY A 323 -7.47 -29.22 28.82
CA GLY A 323 -7.09 -28.37 27.70
C GLY A 323 -7.78 -28.75 26.39
N ILE A 324 -7.93 -30.05 26.14
CA ILE A 324 -8.67 -30.60 25.01
C ILE A 324 -10.12 -30.10 25.03
N GLU A 325 -10.82 -30.26 26.15
CA GLU A 325 -12.24 -29.87 26.25
C GLU A 325 -12.45 -28.35 26.15
N GLU A 326 -11.51 -27.54 26.65
CA GLU A 326 -11.59 -26.08 26.51
C GLU A 326 -11.32 -25.61 25.07
N TYR A 327 -10.34 -26.19 24.37
CA TYR A 327 -10.05 -25.80 22.98
C TYR A 327 -11.08 -26.30 21.97
N LYS A 328 -11.74 -27.44 22.21
CA LYS A 328 -12.92 -27.85 21.42
C LYS A 328 -13.99 -26.77 21.38
N LYS A 329 -14.21 -26.05 22.48
CA LYS A 329 -15.19 -24.94 22.54
C LYS A 329 -14.80 -23.74 21.67
N LEU A 330 -13.51 -23.61 21.32
CA LEU A 330 -12.99 -22.54 20.47
C LEU A 330 -12.96 -22.91 18.98
N ASN A 331 -13.26 -24.16 18.62
CA ASN A 331 -13.33 -24.58 17.22
C ASN A 331 -14.45 -23.86 16.48
N ILE A 332 -14.18 -23.54 15.21
CA ILE A 332 -15.14 -22.90 14.32
C ILE A 332 -16.05 -23.98 13.76
N THR A 333 -17.37 -23.79 13.89
CA THR A 333 -18.34 -24.78 13.41
C THR A 333 -18.47 -24.73 11.88
N PRO A 334 -18.96 -25.80 11.24
CA PRO A 334 -19.23 -25.79 9.80
C PRO A 334 -20.15 -24.63 9.37
N GLU A 335 -21.17 -24.30 10.17
CA GLU A 335 -22.10 -23.21 9.88
C GLU A 335 -21.42 -21.83 9.90
N GLN A 336 -20.48 -21.63 10.83
CA GLN A 336 -19.72 -20.38 10.92
C GLN A 336 -18.74 -20.22 9.76
N LYS A 337 -18.09 -21.32 9.36
CA LYS A 337 -17.26 -21.37 8.15
C LYS A 337 -18.09 -21.04 6.91
N ASP A 338 -19.25 -21.68 6.75
CA ASP A 338 -20.12 -21.46 5.58
C ASP A 338 -20.65 -20.02 5.55
N HIS A 339 -20.96 -19.43 6.70
CA HIS A 339 -21.33 -18.02 6.81
C HIS A 339 -20.17 -17.09 6.39
N PHE A 340 -18.95 -17.35 6.87
CA PHE A 340 -17.76 -16.60 6.44
C PHE A 340 -17.54 -16.68 4.92
N ILE A 341 -17.64 -17.88 4.34
CA ILE A 341 -17.51 -18.06 2.88
C ILE A 341 -18.63 -17.33 2.13
N ALA A 342 -19.86 -17.35 2.64
CA ALA A 342 -20.99 -16.63 2.04
C ALA A 342 -20.79 -15.11 2.10
N ASP A 343 -20.26 -14.57 3.21
CA ASP A 343 -19.91 -13.16 3.36
C ASP A 343 -18.82 -12.77 2.37
N LEU A 344 -17.74 -13.57 2.25
CA LEU A 344 -16.68 -13.35 1.27
C LEU A 344 -17.22 -13.41 -0.17
N LYS A 345 -18.08 -14.38 -0.48
CA LYS A 345 -18.69 -14.50 -1.81
C LYS A 345 -19.60 -13.31 -2.12
N THR A 346 -20.28 -12.77 -1.11
CA THR A 346 -21.10 -11.56 -1.26
C THR A 346 -20.22 -10.33 -1.47
N LYS A 347 -19.13 -10.21 -0.70
CA LYS A 347 -18.20 -9.07 -0.75
C LYS A 347 -17.36 -9.05 -2.04
N TYR A 348 -16.83 -10.20 -2.42
CA TYR A 348 -15.83 -10.31 -3.49
C TYR A 348 -16.35 -10.98 -4.76
N GLY A 349 -17.53 -11.59 -4.74
CA GLY A 349 -18.17 -12.20 -5.90
C GLY A 349 -17.29 -13.27 -6.54
N ASP A 350 -17.11 -13.16 -7.84
CA ASP A 350 -16.33 -14.11 -8.64
C ASP A 350 -14.82 -14.05 -8.37
N GLN A 351 -14.31 -13.10 -7.58
CA GLN A 351 -12.90 -13.12 -7.17
C GLN A 351 -12.59 -14.27 -6.22
N LEU A 352 -13.59 -14.74 -5.47
CA LEU A 352 -13.43 -15.90 -4.62
C LEU A 352 -13.50 -17.15 -5.48
N ASP A 353 -12.41 -17.38 -6.22
CA ASP A 353 -12.28 -18.49 -7.15
C ASP A 353 -12.04 -19.82 -6.42
N LYS A 354 -11.90 -20.90 -7.19
CA LYS A 354 -11.70 -22.25 -6.63
C LYS A 354 -10.39 -22.38 -5.86
N GLU A 355 -9.36 -21.63 -6.22
CA GLU A 355 -8.06 -21.70 -5.57
C GLU A 355 -8.11 -21.05 -4.20
N LEU A 356 -8.68 -19.85 -4.11
CA LEU A 356 -8.90 -19.15 -2.84
C LEU A 356 -9.91 -19.88 -1.95
N LEU A 357 -10.96 -20.47 -2.52
CA LEU A 357 -11.87 -21.34 -1.76
C LEU A 357 -11.15 -22.55 -1.18
N SER A 358 -10.35 -23.25 -2.00
CA SER A 358 -9.54 -24.39 -1.55
C SER A 358 -8.56 -23.99 -0.44
N TYR A 359 -7.96 -22.80 -0.55
CA TYR A 359 -7.12 -22.24 0.50
C TYR A 359 -7.90 -22.05 1.82
N ILE A 360 -9.07 -21.40 1.77
CA ILE A 360 -9.92 -21.19 2.96
C ILE A 360 -10.34 -22.53 3.57
N GLU A 361 -10.76 -23.48 2.74
CA GLU A 361 -11.15 -24.83 3.19
C GLU A 361 -9.98 -25.52 3.90
N LYS A 362 -8.76 -25.42 3.36
CA LYS A 362 -7.55 -25.94 3.99
C LYS A 362 -7.24 -25.27 5.33
N GLN A 363 -7.50 -23.98 5.49
CA GLN A 363 -7.31 -23.29 6.77
C GLN A 363 -8.28 -23.81 7.83
N PHE A 364 -9.55 -24.01 7.47
CA PHE A 364 -10.57 -24.54 8.39
C PHE A 364 -10.53 -26.06 8.59
N PHE A 365 -9.77 -26.80 7.79
CA PHE A 365 -9.63 -28.25 7.97
C PHE A 365 -8.94 -28.60 9.29
N ILE A 366 -9.60 -29.41 10.11
CA ILE A 366 -9.06 -30.02 11.33
C ILE A 366 -9.42 -31.50 11.36
N GLU A 367 -8.62 -32.30 12.06
CA GLU A 367 -8.82 -33.74 12.27
C GLU A 367 -9.16 -33.97 13.75
N GLU A 368 -10.44 -34.18 14.06
CA GLU A 368 -10.96 -34.20 15.45
C GLU A 368 -10.34 -35.29 16.35
N ASP A 369 -9.78 -36.35 15.76
CA ASP A 369 -9.13 -37.47 16.46
C ASP A 369 -7.60 -37.48 16.34
N ASN A 370 -6.99 -36.40 15.84
CA ASN A 370 -5.53 -36.33 15.67
C ASN A 370 -4.83 -36.04 16.99
N CYS A 371 -3.73 -36.76 17.24
CA CYS A 371 -2.89 -36.56 18.43
C CYS A 371 -2.12 -35.23 18.41
N ASP A 372 -1.99 -34.57 17.25
CA ASP A 372 -1.38 -33.25 17.12
C ASP A 372 -2.43 -32.14 17.33
N PRO A 373 -2.32 -31.34 18.42
CA PRO A 373 -3.24 -30.25 18.68
C PRO A 373 -3.34 -29.19 17.58
N SER A 374 -2.28 -29.01 16.79
CA SER A 374 -2.26 -28.06 15.66
C SER A 374 -3.10 -28.53 14.47
N LEU A 375 -3.40 -29.83 14.41
CA LEU A 375 -4.30 -30.42 13.43
C LEU A 375 -5.71 -30.64 13.98
N ALA A 376 -5.88 -30.73 15.31
CA ALA A 376 -7.18 -30.97 15.95
C ALA A 376 -7.96 -29.71 16.34
N TYR A 377 -7.30 -28.55 16.53
CA TYR A 377 -7.95 -27.35 17.09
C TYR A 377 -7.64 -26.06 16.31
N HIS A 378 -8.68 -25.32 15.91
CA HIS A 378 -8.53 -24.06 15.16
C HIS A 378 -7.77 -22.99 15.93
N PHE A 379 -7.96 -22.90 17.25
CA PHE A 379 -7.25 -21.89 18.06
C PHE A 379 -5.73 -22.15 18.08
N VAL A 380 -5.31 -23.41 18.09
CA VAL A 380 -3.88 -23.77 18.02
C VAL A 380 -3.34 -23.54 16.62
N LYS A 381 -4.07 -23.98 15.59
CA LYS A 381 -3.68 -23.86 14.18
C LYS A 381 -3.61 -22.42 13.68
N LEU A 382 -4.64 -21.62 13.98
CA LEU A 382 -4.85 -20.28 13.41
C LEU A 382 -4.63 -19.16 14.44
N GLY A 383 -4.30 -19.50 15.70
CA GLY A 383 -4.06 -18.53 16.77
C GLY A 383 -2.95 -17.55 16.42
N GLY A 384 -1.88 -18.02 15.76
CA GLY A 384 -0.78 -17.17 15.30
C GLY A 384 -1.21 -16.08 14.32
N LEU A 385 -2.14 -16.40 13.40
CA LEU A 385 -2.70 -15.46 12.41
C LEU A 385 -3.55 -14.38 13.08
N ALA A 386 -4.41 -14.76 14.04
CA ALA A 386 -5.33 -13.83 14.67
C ALA A 386 -4.74 -13.06 15.87
N GLY A 387 -3.55 -13.44 16.35
CA GLY A 387 -3.00 -12.94 17.61
C GLY A 387 -3.76 -13.50 18.82
N GLY A 388 -4.06 -14.80 18.79
CA GLY A 388 -4.81 -15.51 19.83
C GLY A 388 -4.14 -15.43 21.21
N ASP A 389 -2.82 -15.38 21.26
CA ASP A 389 -2.03 -15.13 22.47
C ASP A 389 -2.39 -13.80 23.15
N TYR A 390 -2.61 -12.73 22.37
CA TYR A 390 -3.07 -11.44 22.89
C TYR A 390 -4.51 -11.49 23.43
N LEU A 391 -5.38 -12.35 22.87
CA LEU A 391 -6.73 -12.55 23.40
C LEU A 391 -6.72 -13.21 24.79
N LEU A 392 -5.65 -13.96 25.11
CA LEU A 392 -5.48 -14.63 26.39
C LEU A 392 -4.79 -13.76 27.45
N LEU A 393 -4.33 -12.55 27.10
CA LEU A 393 -3.77 -11.61 28.06
C LEU A 393 -4.88 -10.95 28.90
N PRO A 394 -4.65 -10.64 30.18
CA PRO A 394 -5.63 -9.95 31.01
C PRO A 394 -6.10 -8.66 30.33
N SER A 395 -7.41 -8.40 30.33
CA SER A 395 -7.94 -7.10 29.94
C SER A 395 -7.23 -6.05 30.81
N LYS A 396 -6.50 -5.10 30.20
CA LYS A 396 -6.10 -3.91 30.97
C LYS A 396 -7.38 -3.35 31.57
N PRO A 397 -7.40 -2.99 32.87
CA PRO A 397 -8.58 -2.35 33.45
C PRO A 397 -8.91 -1.16 32.56
N ASP A 398 -10.16 -1.11 32.12
CA ASP A 398 -10.68 -0.10 31.23
C ASP A 398 -10.43 1.27 31.86
N SER A 399 -9.34 1.92 31.47
CA SER A 399 -9.11 3.32 31.75
C SER A 399 -10.04 4.08 30.81
N SER A 400 -11.33 4.01 31.15
CA SER A 400 -12.36 4.89 30.64
C SER A 400 -11.79 6.29 30.48
N LEU A 401 -11.88 6.80 29.25
CA LEU A 401 -12.42 8.14 28.99
C LEU A 401 -11.99 9.19 30.03
N ARG A 402 -10.69 9.41 30.19
CA ARG A 402 -10.15 10.68 30.68
C ARG A 402 -9.46 11.38 29.53
N SER A 403 -10.29 12.09 28.75
CA SER A 403 -10.03 13.48 28.34
C SER A 403 -8.54 13.87 28.29
N SER A 404 -7.82 13.43 27.27
CA SER A 404 -6.70 14.20 26.72
C SER A 404 -7.24 15.06 25.59
N ARG A 405 -8.01 16.09 25.97
CA ARG A 405 -8.07 17.34 25.21
C ARG A 405 -6.65 17.91 25.15
N ASN A 406 -5.90 17.56 24.12
CA ASN A 406 -4.76 18.31 23.59
C ASN A 406 -4.90 18.26 22.06
N ARG A 407 -5.76 19.12 21.50
CA ARG A 407 -5.33 20.33 20.76
C ARG A 407 -4.23 20.02 19.75
N PHE A 408 -4.61 19.55 18.57
CA PHE A 408 -3.76 19.64 17.39
C PHE A 408 -4.50 19.97 16.08
N PHE A 409 -5.83 20.12 16.11
CA PHE A 409 -6.60 20.66 14.99
C PHE A 409 -7.68 21.61 15.51
N SER A 410 -7.40 22.91 15.42
CA SER A 410 -8.42 23.92 15.19
C SER A 410 -7.78 24.99 14.32
N PRO A 411 -8.43 25.39 13.21
CA PRO A 411 -7.89 26.39 12.31
C PRO A 411 -8.00 27.76 12.99
N GLU A 412 -6.86 28.41 13.19
CA GLU A 412 -6.82 29.84 13.49
C GLU A 412 -7.17 30.59 12.20
N HIS A 413 -8.38 31.16 12.15
CA HIS A 413 -8.64 32.32 11.31
C HIS A 413 -8.71 33.56 12.22
N PRO A 414 -8.01 34.65 11.88
CA PRO A 414 -7.98 35.85 12.68
C PRO A 414 -9.16 36.72 12.28
N ASP A 415 -10.09 36.94 13.21
CA ASP A 415 -10.88 38.17 13.33
C ASP A 415 -11.92 37.95 14.44
N ASP A 416 -11.59 38.34 15.67
CA ASP A 416 -12.56 38.75 16.68
C ASP A 416 -11.82 39.47 17.81
N ALA A 417 -11.35 40.67 17.49
CA ALA A 417 -11.01 41.66 18.49
C ALA A 417 -12.01 42.81 18.37
N LYS A 418 -12.74 43.04 19.47
CA LYS A 418 -13.53 44.23 19.82
C LYS A 418 -14.99 44.25 19.35
N LEU A 419 -15.91 43.95 20.25
CA LEU A 419 -16.72 44.96 20.96
C LEU A 419 -17.77 44.23 21.81
N ASN A 420 -17.67 44.34 23.13
CA ASN A 420 -18.84 44.40 24.00
C ASN A 420 -18.36 44.94 25.35
N ASP A 421 -18.35 46.26 25.43
CA ASP A 421 -18.36 46.97 26.69
C ASP A 421 -19.44 48.05 26.59
N VAL A 422 -20.08 48.31 27.73
CA VAL A 422 -21.09 49.34 28.01
C VAL A 422 -22.57 48.94 27.86
N LEU A 423 -23.03 48.32 28.95
CA LEU A 423 -24.24 48.59 29.74
C LEU A 423 -25.25 49.67 29.26
N GLU A 424 -26.51 49.30 29.45
CA GLU A 424 -27.73 50.09 29.60
C GLU A 424 -27.55 51.54 30.09
N VAL A 425 -28.36 52.47 29.55
CA VAL A 425 -29.29 53.34 30.32
C VAL A 425 -30.10 54.26 29.37
N ASP A 426 -31.42 54.22 29.59
CA ASP A 426 -32.48 55.24 29.38
C ASP A 426 -32.78 55.92 28.04
N SER A 427 -34.00 55.62 27.58
CA SER A 427 -35.16 56.52 27.51
C SER A 427 -35.22 57.69 26.49
N LYS A 428 -36.35 57.69 25.78
CA LYS A 428 -37.15 58.82 25.28
C LYS A 428 -36.82 59.47 23.93
N ASN A 429 -37.95 59.77 23.26
CA ASN A 429 -38.22 60.79 22.24
C ASN A 429 -37.80 60.45 20.80
N SER A 430 -38.71 60.12 19.89
CA SER A 430 -39.80 60.90 19.29
C SER A 430 -39.41 61.47 17.92
N LYS A 431 -40.24 61.13 16.92
CA LYS A 431 -40.66 61.95 15.77
C LYS A 431 -39.65 62.26 14.65
N ASN A 432 -40.21 62.09 13.44
CA ASN A 432 -39.99 62.87 12.21
C ASN A 432 -38.65 62.63 11.50
N LEU A 433 -38.49 62.74 10.19
CA LEU A 433 -39.32 62.92 8.98
C LEU A 433 -38.27 62.82 7.85
N GLY A 434 -38.60 62.27 6.68
CA GLY A 434 -37.75 62.37 5.48
C GLY A 434 -37.70 61.09 4.69
#